data_AF-A0A1E3RP20-F1
#
_entry.id   AF-A0A1E3RP20-F1
#
_cell.length_a   1.000
_cell.length_b   1.000
_cell.length_c   1.000
_cell.angle_alpha   90.00
_cell.angle_beta   90.00
_cell.angle_gamma   90.00
#
_symmetry.space_group_name_H-M   'P 1'
#
loop_
_entity.id
_entity.type
_entity.pdbx_description
1 polymer ?
#
loop_
_entity_poly.entity_id
_entity_poly.type
_entity_poly.pdbx_seq_one_letter_code
_entity_poly.pdbx_strand_id
1 'polypeptide(L)' 'MPCSPDGTRLYVTGDELLYVHDAASGEILQTIEIPEGDNQLIVGADGTVYAATRSGWIQTLSPIIESGGTISA' A
#
# COMPACT_ATOMS: atom_id res chain seq x y z
N MET A 1 -6.72 4.83 5.72
CA MET A 1 -7.15 4.75 4.32
C MET A 1 -6.70 6.00 3.58
N PRO A 2 -5.47 6.03 3.03
CA PRO A 2 -5.10 7.04 2.06
C PRO A 2 -5.54 6.66 0.64
N CYS A 3 -5.67 7.65 -0.23
CA CYS A 3 -5.91 7.50 -1.66
C CYS A 3 -4.68 7.88 -2.48
N SER A 4 -4.58 7.35 -3.70
CA SER A 4 -3.58 7.82 -4.66
C SER A 4 -3.84 9.28 -5.08
N PRO A 5 -2.81 10.04 -5.52
CA PRO A 5 -2.98 11.44 -5.90
C PRO A 5 -3.94 11.66 -7.08
N ASP A 6 -4.05 10.67 -7.98
CA ASP A 6 -4.99 10.65 -9.10
C ASP A 6 -6.41 10.19 -8.71
N GLY A 7 -6.60 9.79 -7.45
CA GLY A 7 -7.88 9.33 -6.92
C GLY A 7 -8.37 7.99 -7.44
N THR A 8 -7.54 7.23 -8.17
CA THR A 8 -7.96 5.96 -8.79
C THR A 8 -7.81 4.76 -7.86
N ARG A 9 -7.00 4.88 -6.80
CA ARG A 9 -6.70 3.77 -5.89
C ARG A 9 -6.91 4.15 -4.43
N LEU A 10 -7.36 3.16 -3.64
CA LEU A 10 -7.42 3.23 -2.18
C LEU A 10 -6.49 2.20 -1.57
N TYR A 11 -5.80 2.59 -0.52
CA TYR A 11 -4.87 1.74 0.21
C TYR A 11 -5.45 1.42 1.60
N VAL A 12 -5.62 0.13 1.89
CA VAL A 12 -6.25 -0.34 3.12
C VAL A 12 -5.36 -1.39 3.77
N THR A 13 -4.93 -1.16 5.00
CA THR A 13 -4.21 -2.15 5.80
C THR A 13 -5.18 -2.99 6.61
N GLY A 14 -4.89 -4.27 6.74
CA GLY A 14 -5.59 -5.20 7.63
C GLY A 14 -4.67 -6.36 7.94
N ASP A 15 -4.41 -6.61 9.23
CA ASP A 15 -3.37 -7.53 9.68
C ASP A 15 -2.08 -7.34 8.85
N GLU A 16 -1.38 -8.42 8.51
CA GLU A 16 -0.12 -8.41 7.74
C GLU A 16 -0.32 -8.18 6.23
N LEU A 17 -1.41 -7.51 5.84
CA LEU A 17 -1.77 -7.26 4.45
C LEU A 17 -2.06 -5.78 4.17
N LEU A 18 -1.61 -5.35 3.00
CA LEU A 18 -2.07 -4.13 2.34
C LEU A 18 -2.90 -4.50 1.11
N TYR A 19 -4.12 -4.00 1.08
CA TYR A 19 -5.01 -4.08 -0.07
C TYR A 19 -4.96 -2.78 -0.86
N VAL A 20 -4.84 -2.93 -2.18
CA VAL A 20 -5.02 -1.86 -3.16
C VAL A 20 -6.38 -2.07 -3.80
N HIS A 21 -7.30 -1.14 -3.58
CA HIS A 21 -8.62 -1.17 -4.20
C HIS A 21 -8.71 -0.18 -5.34
N ASP A 22 -9.51 -0.50 -6.35
CA ASP A 22 -10.05 0.48 -7.28
C ASP A 22 -10.98 1.42 -6.51
N ALA A 23 -10.76 2.72 -6.63
CA ALA A 23 -11.52 3.70 -5.86
C ALA A 23 -12.98 3.85 -6.32
N ALA A 24 -13.28 3.50 -7.57
CA ALA A 24 -14.62 3.64 -8.15
C ALA A 24 -15.49 2.40 -7.89
N SER A 25 -14.94 1.21 -8.06
CA SER A 25 -15.68 -0.06 -7.89
C SER A 25 -15.52 -0.66 -6.50
N GLY A 26 -14.45 -0.32 -5.77
CA GLY A 26 -14.08 -0.96 -4.50
C GLY A 26 -13.45 -2.35 -4.66
N GLU A 27 -13.25 -2.82 -5.88
CA GLU A 27 -12.63 -4.12 -6.15
C GLU A 27 -11.17 -4.13 -5.70
N ILE A 28 -10.73 -5.27 -5.16
CA ILE A 28 -9.32 -5.46 -4.80
C ILE A 28 -8.53 -5.67 -6.10
N LEU A 29 -7.68 -4.71 -6.42
CA LEU A 29 -6.72 -4.77 -7.52
C LEU A 29 -5.48 -5.59 -7.13
N GLN A 30 -5.06 -5.49 -5.86
CA GLN A 30 -3.87 -6.16 -5.38
C GLN A 30 -3.91 -6.40 -3.86
N THR A 31 -3.25 -7.49 -3.44
CA THR A 31 -2.96 -7.81 -2.04
C THR A 31 -1.45 -7.94 -1.89
N ILE A 32 -0.87 -7.25 -0.91
CA ILE A 32 0.57 -7.19 -0.66
C ILE A 32 0.81 -7.62 0.78
N GLU A 33 1.71 -8.58 1.00
CA GLU A 33 2.16 -8.95 2.34
C GLU A 33 3.07 -7.87 2.90
N ILE A 34 2.82 -7.48 4.15
CA ILE A 34 3.60 -6.50 4.90
C ILE A 34 3.91 -7.08 6.29
N PRO A 35 5.08 -6.79 6.88
CA PRO A 35 5.60 -7.59 7.99
C PRO A 35 4.88 -7.44 9.34
N GLU A 36 3.92 -6.52 9.50
CA GLU A 36 3.14 -6.36 10.75
C GLU A 36 1.75 -5.77 10.48
N GLY A 37 0.83 -5.83 11.45
CA GLY A 37 -0.56 -5.36 11.31
C GLY A 37 -0.87 -3.90 11.66
N ASP A 38 -0.04 -3.25 12.47
CA ASP A 38 -0.27 -1.89 12.94
C ASP A 38 0.52 -0.87 12.10
N ASN A 39 0.14 -0.72 10.83
CA ASN A 39 0.82 0.20 9.91
C ASN A 39 0.15 1.58 9.81
N GLN A 40 0.98 2.62 9.76
CA GLN A 40 0.61 3.91 9.22
C GLN A 40 0.99 3.97 7.75
N LEU A 41 0.06 4.46 6.92
CA LEU A 41 0.28 4.65 5.49
C LEU A 41 0.31 6.14 5.17
N ILE A 42 1.32 6.57 4.42
CA ILE A 42 1.34 7.89 3.76
C ILE A 42 1.55 7.70 2.26
N VAL A 43 0.91 8.57 1.46
CA VAL A 43 1.04 8.55 0.00
C VAL A 43 1.65 9.86 -0.44
N GLY A 44 2.79 9.78 -1.13
CA GLY A 44 3.46 10.92 -1.74
C GLY A 44 2.71 11.44 -2.96
N ALA A 45 2.95 12.71 -3.32
CA ALA A 45 2.36 13.31 -4.52
C ALA A 45 2.81 12.63 -5.82
N ASP A 46 3.93 11.90 -5.77
CA ASP A 46 4.47 11.06 -6.84
C ASP A 46 3.78 9.68 -6.93
N GLY A 47 2.88 9.37 -6.01
CA GLY A 47 2.18 8.08 -5.93
C GLY A 47 2.92 7.01 -5.15
N THR A 48 4.10 7.32 -4.58
CA THR A 48 4.82 6.39 -3.70
C THR A 48 4.06 6.21 -2.39
N VAL A 49 3.86 4.96 -1.96
CA VAL A 49 3.24 4.65 -0.68
C VAL A 49 4.30 4.25 0.31
N TYR A 50 4.28 4.84 1.50
CA TYR A 50 5.16 4.44 2.60
C TYR A 50 4.30 3.77 3.67
N ALA A 51 4.68 2.54 4.04
CA ALA A 51 4.15 1.83 5.18
C ALA A 51 5.16 1.89 6.31
N ALA A 52 4.74 2.42 7.47
CA ALA A 52 5.55 2.48 8.67
C ALA A 52 4.88 1.70 9.80
N THR A 53 5.64 0.80 10.43
CA THR A 53 5.18 0.05 11.61
C THR A 53 5.54 0.81 12.88
N ARG A 54 4.86 0.48 13.99
CA ARG A 54 5.25 0.96 15.33
C ARG A 54 6.59 0.43 15.82
N SER A 55 7.06 -0.70 15.28
CA SER A 55 8.36 -1.29 15.61
C SER A 55 9.55 -0.55 14.97
N GLY A 56 9.30 0.46 14.12
CA GLY A 56 10.32 1.27 13.47
C GLY A 56 10.73 0.77 12.09
N TRP A 57 9.95 -0.14 11.50
CA TRP A 57 10.14 -0.63 10.14
C TRP A 57 9.47 0.31 9.14
N ILE A 58 10.13 0.60 8.01
CA ILE A 58 9.58 1.45 6.94
C ILE A 58 9.81 0.75 5.60
N GLN A 59 8.75 0.61 4.80
CA GLN A 59 8.82 0.11 3.43
C GLN A 59 8.17 1.09 2.45
N THR A 60 8.82 1.25 1.30
CA THR A 60 8.28 1.97 0.16
C THR A 60 7.65 0.99 -0.83
N LEU A 61 6.42 1.27 -1.21
CA LEU A 61 5.71 0.57 -2.27
C LEU A 61 5.54 1.56 -3.43
N SER A 62 6.20 1.26 -4.55
CA SER A 62 6.02 2.04 -5.77
C SER A 62 4.61 1.81 -6.34
N PRO A 63 3.97 2.82 -6.95
CA PRO A 63 2.65 2.66 -7.57
C PRO A 63 2.66 1.68 -8.76
N ILE A 64 3.84 1.40 -9.30
CA ILE A 64 4.09 0.39 -10.33
C ILE A 64 4.51 -0.90 -9.63
N ILE A 65 3.55 -1.69 -9.16
CA ILE A 65 3.81 -3.11 -8.89
C ILE A 65 3.20 -3.84 -10.07
N GLU A 66 3.99 -3.99 -11.14
CA GLU A 66 3.70 -5.01 -12.14
C GLU A 66 3.66 -6.36 -11.43
N SER A 67 2.62 -7.15 -11.73
CA SER A 67 2.38 -8.46 -11.14
C SER A 67 3.66 -9.32 -11.16
N GLY A 68 4.33 -9.47 -10.01
CA GLY A 68 5.49 -10.36 -9.85
C GLY A 68 6.76 -9.75 -9.26
N GLY A 69 6.77 -8.48 -8.87
CA GLY A 69 7.93 -7.90 -8.18
C GLY A 69 7.98 -8.27 -6.70
N THR A 70 8.76 -9.28 -6.33
CA THR A 70 9.16 -9.48 -4.92
C THR A 70 9.94 -8.24 -4.48
N ILE A 71 9.42 -7.57 -3.45
CA ILE A 71 10.05 -6.40 -2.84
C ILE A 71 11.01 -6.94 -1.78
N SER A 72 12.30 -7.03 -2.12
CA SER A 72 13.33 -7.42 -1.16
C SER A 72 13.67 -6.24 -0.25
N ALA A 73 13.72 -6.52 1.05
CA ALA A 73 14.04 -5.59 2.15
C ALA A 73 15.40 -4.90 2.01
#